data_AF-A0A2V9U457-F1
#
_entry.id   AF-A0A2V9U457-F1
#
_cell.length_a   1.000
_cell.length_b   1.000
_cell.length_c   1.000
_cell.angle_alpha   90.00
_cell.angle_beta   90.00
_cell.angle_gamma   90.00
#
_symmetry.space_group_name_H-M   'P 1'
#
loop_
_entity.id
_entity.type
_entity.pdbx_description
1 polymer ?
#
loop_
_entity_poly.entity_id
_entity_poly.type
_entity_poly.pdbx_seq_one_letter_code
_entity_poly.pdbx_strand_id
1 'polypeptide(L)'
;MVPKRIFFTKGVGKHRERLTSFELALRDAGIAAQNLVRVSSIFPPNCKLVPRATGLKFLHPGEVVFAVVAENSTREPHRLLASSIGVA
;
A
#
# COMPACT_ATOMS: atom_id res chain seq x y z
N MET A 1 -5.83 -10.62 -16.55
CA MET A 1 -6.30 -11.27 -15.30
C MET A 1 -6.91 -10.18 -14.43
N VAL A 2 -8.12 -10.39 -13.88
CA VAL A 2 -8.84 -9.39 -13.05
C VAL A 2 -8.82 -9.84 -11.58
N PRO A 3 -8.40 -9.01 -10.61
CA PRO A 3 -8.29 -9.42 -9.21
C PRO A 3 -9.67 -9.65 -8.59
N LYS A 4 -9.82 -10.77 -7.85
CA LYS A 4 -11.07 -11.18 -7.19
C LYS A 4 -11.20 -10.70 -5.74
N ARG A 5 -10.09 -10.24 -5.15
CA ARG A 5 -10.03 -9.76 -3.76
C ARG A 5 -9.13 -8.54 -3.68
N ILE A 6 -9.47 -7.60 -2.81
CA ILE A 6 -8.60 -6.49 -2.41
C ILE A 6 -8.62 -6.32 -0.90
N PHE A 7 -7.63 -5.63 -0.36
CA PHE A 7 -7.61 -5.19 1.03
C PHE A 7 -6.99 -3.81 1.12
N PHE A 8 -7.37 -3.05 2.14
CA PHE A 8 -6.71 -1.79 2.46
C PHE A 8 -5.56 -2.03 3.42
N THR A 9 -4.48 -1.28 3.21
CA THR A 9 -3.39 -1.15 4.18
C THR A 9 -2.90 0.29 4.21
N LYS A 10 -2.26 0.65 5.31
CA LYS A 10 -1.63 1.95 5.52
C LYS A 10 -0.38 1.74 6.35
N GLY A 11 0.58 2.63 6.18
CA GLY A 11 1.76 2.65 7.01
C GLY A 11 2.45 4.00 7.00
N VAL A 12 3.30 4.21 7.99
CA VAL A 12 4.11 5.42 8.15
C VAL A 12 5.58 5.06 8.29
N GLY A 13 6.45 5.88 7.73
CA GLY A 13 7.89 5.69 7.80
C GLY A 13 8.61 7.02 7.98
N LYS A 14 9.65 7.02 8.83
CA LYS A 14 10.45 8.19 9.14
C LYS A 14 11.91 7.86 8.93
N HIS A 15 12.56 8.59 8.04
CA HIS A 15 14.00 8.49 7.80
C HIS A 15 14.50 9.81 7.22
N ARG A 16 15.81 10.06 7.31
CA ARG A 16 16.45 11.24 6.69
C ARG A 16 16.34 11.21 5.17
N GLU A 17 16.44 10.01 4.60
CA GLU A 17 16.33 9.75 3.17
C GLU A 17 14.90 9.36 2.78
N ARG A 18 14.40 9.95 1.69
CA ARG A 18 13.04 9.73 1.19
C ARG A 18 12.77 8.28 0.79
N LEU A 19 13.74 7.62 0.15
CA LEU A 19 13.55 6.25 -0.32
C LEU A 19 13.39 5.29 0.86
N THR A 20 14.25 5.42 1.86
CA THR A 20 14.20 4.60 3.08
C THR A 20 12.97 4.93 3.92
N SER A 21 12.53 6.19 4.00
CA SER A 21 11.29 6.52 4.70
C SER A 21 10.07 5.90 4.03
N PHE A 22 10.05 5.83 2.70
CA PHE A 22 9.02 5.13 1.94
C PHE A 22 9.07 3.61 2.17
N GLU A 23 10.26 3.01 2.14
CA GLU A 23 10.43 1.57 2.43
C GLU A 23 9.91 1.20 3.83
N LEU A 24 10.23 2.02 4.85
CA LEU A 24 9.70 1.84 6.20
C LEU A 24 8.17 1.94 6.25
N ALA A 25 7.57 2.86 5.49
CA ALA A 25 6.12 2.96 5.39
C ALA A 25 5.50 1.70 4.75
N LEU A 26 6.15 1.10 3.75
CA LEU A 26 5.72 -0.18 3.17
C LEU A 26 5.86 -1.34 4.16
N ARG A 27 6.89 -1.32 5.03
CA ARG A 27 7.09 -2.34 6.09
C ARG A 27 5.98 -2.25 7.12
N ASP A 28 5.65 -1.05 7.59
CA ASP A 28 4.53 -0.81 8.51
C ASP A 28 3.17 -1.22 7.88
N ALA A 29 3.01 -0.93 6.59
CA ALA A 29 1.87 -1.38 5.79
C ALA A 29 1.85 -2.91 5.53
N GLY A 30 2.92 -3.64 5.86
CA GLY A 30 3.03 -5.09 5.73
C GLY A 30 3.13 -5.59 4.29
N ILE A 31 3.51 -4.72 3.35
CA ILE A 31 3.61 -5.04 1.92
C ILE A 31 4.99 -4.75 1.33
N ALA A 32 6.00 -4.47 2.17
CA ALA A 32 7.38 -4.24 1.73
C ALA A 32 8.03 -5.44 1.02
N ALA A 33 7.54 -6.66 1.28
CA ALA A 33 8.06 -7.86 0.62
C ALA A 33 7.56 -8.02 -0.84
N GLN A 34 6.74 -7.09 -1.34
CA GLN A 34 6.06 -7.19 -2.63
C GLN A 34 6.67 -6.24 -3.66
N ASN A 35 6.67 -6.64 -4.93
CA ASN A 35 7.02 -5.79 -6.06
C ASN A 35 5.77 -5.04 -6.54
N LEU A 36 5.58 -3.80 -6.08
CA LEU A 36 4.35 -3.05 -6.33
C LEU A 36 4.34 -2.42 -7.73
N VAL A 37 3.30 -2.73 -8.51
CA VAL A 37 2.97 -2.03 -9.77
C VAL A 37 1.84 -1.05 -9.47
N ARG A 38 2.12 0.25 -9.62
CA ARG A 38 1.11 1.29 -9.43
C ARG A 38 0.10 1.25 -10.58
N VAL A 39 -1.18 1.12 -10.26
CA VAL A 39 -2.28 1.11 -11.23
C VAL A 39 -3.27 2.25 -10.99
N SER A 40 -4.12 2.51 -11.98
CA SER A 40 -5.23 3.45 -11.86
C SER A 40 -6.30 2.97 -10.87
N SER A 41 -7.04 3.91 -10.29
CA SER A 41 -8.00 3.68 -9.21
C SER A 41 -9.34 3.09 -9.67
N ILE A 42 -9.32 1.91 -10.27
CA ILE A 42 -10.53 1.20 -10.74
C ILE A 42 -10.82 0.00 -9.83
N PHE A 43 -12.00 -0.01 -9.21
CA PHE A 43 -12.47 -1.17 -8.44
C PHE A 43 -12.98 -2.25 -9.40
N PRO A 44 -12.42 -3.47 -9.37
CA PRO A 44 -12.82 -4.51 -10.31
C PRO A 44 -14.24 -5.03 -10.03
N PRO A 45 -15.00 -5.42 -11.08
CA PRO A 45 -16.31 -6.01 -10.89
C PRO A 45 -16.22 -7.33 -10.09
N ASN A 46 -17.21 -7.58 -9.23
CA ASN A 46 -17.30 -8.76 -8.37
C ASN A 46 -16.10 -8.97 -7.41
N CYS A 47 -15.28 -7.93 -7.20
CA CYS A 47 -14.16 -7.99 -6.29
C CYS A 47 -14.64 -7.94 -4.83
N LYS A 48 -14.05 -8.77 -3.96
CA LYS A 48 -14.38 -8.78 -2.53
C LYS A 48 -13.35 -8.01 -1.72
N LEU A 49 -13.82 -7.05 -0.92
CA LEU A 49 -12.99 -6.44 0.11
C LEU A 49 -12.79 -7.45 1.25
N VAL A 50 -11.54 -7.75 1.58
CA VAL A 50 -11.16 -8.65 2.66
C VAL A 50 -10.31 -7.93 3.71
N PRO A 51 -10.29 -8.39 4.98
CA PRO A 51 -9.39 -7.85 5.98
C PRO A 51 -7.92 -8.02 5.57
N ARG A 52 -7.05 -7.07 5.95
CA ARG A 52 -5.59 -7.12 5.68
C ARG A 52 -4.98 -8.47 6.07
N ALA A 53 -5.29 -8.98 7.27
CA ALA A 53 -4.73 -10.25 7.75
C ALA A 53 -5.09 -11.44 6.85
N THR A 54 -6.24 -11.42 6.18
CA THR A 54 -6.65 -12.45 5.22
C THR A 54 -6.00 -12.19 3.85
N GLY A 55 -5.98 -10.93 3.40
CA GLY A 55 -5.34 -10.53 2.15
C GLY A 55 -3.87 -10.91 2.07
N LEU A 56 -3.12 -10.66 3.15
CA LEU A 56 -1.68 -10.96 3.23
C LEU A 56 -1.37 -12.46 3.10
N LYS A 57 -2.29 -13.36 3.47
CA LYS A 57 -2.10 -14.82 3.32
C LYS A 57 -2.08 -15.27 1.86
N PHE A 58 -2.56 -14.44 0.94
CA PHE A 58 -2.57 -14.72 -0.49
C PHE A 58 -1.35 -14.14 -1.22
N LEU A 59 -0.47 -13.42 -0.54
CA LEU A 59 0.70 -12.79 -1.14
C LEU A 59 1.95 -13.59 -0.79
N HIS A 60 2.83 -13.74 -1.78
CA HIS A 60 4.14 -14.36 -1.60
C HIS A 60 5.27 -13.33 -1.69
N PRO A 61 6.35 -13.43 -0.91
CA PRO A 61 7.49 -12.52 -1.03
C PRO A 61 8.05 -12.51 -2.46
N GLY A 62 8.32 -11.32 -3.00
CA GLY A 62 8.81 -11.09 -4.36
C GLY A 62 7.74 -11.09 -5.45
N GLU A 63 6.48 -11.34 -5.11
CA GLU A 63 5.38 -11.34 -6.09
C GLU A 63 5.12 -9.93 -6.64
N VAL A 64 4.75 -9.86 -7.92
CA VAL A 64 4.32 -8.62 -8.56
C VAL A 64 2.87 -8.36 -8.17
N VAL A 65 2.64 -7.30 -7.40
CA VAL A 65 1.31 -6.95 -6.86
C VAL A 65 0.86 -5.61 -7.43
N PHE A 66 -0.30 -5.61 -8.10
CA PHE A 66 -0.91 -4.38 -8.58
C PHE A 66 -1.58 -3.65 -7.41
N ALA A 67 -1.22 -2.38 -7.21
CA ALA A 67 -1.71 -1.58 -6.10
C ALA A 67 -2.07 -0.16 -6.53
N VAL A 68 -3.18 0.35 -6.01
CA VAL A 68 -3.46 1.79 -5.99
C VAL A 68 -2.69 2.35 -4.80
N VAL A 69 -1.85 3.35 -5.03
CA VAL A 69 -0.96 3.91 -3.99
C VAL A 69 -1.14 5.42 -3.91
N ALA A 70 -1.70 5.87 -2.80
CA ALA A 70 -1.66 7.26 -2.37
C ALA A 70 -0.51 7.43 -1.38
N GLU A 71 0.40 8.36 -1.65
CA GLU A 71 1.54 8.64 -0.79
C GLU A 71 1.68 10.14 -0.56
N ASN A 72 2.23 10.51 0.59
CA ASN A 72 2.55 11.89 0.94
C ASN A 72 3.83 11.89 1.79
N SER A 73 4.70 12.88 1.58
CA SER A 73 6.01 12.93 2.26
C SER A 73 6.48 14.37 2.44
N THR A 74 7.16 14.64 3.55
CA THR A 74 7.76 15.95 3.86
C THR A 74 9.14 15.78 4.47
N ARG A 75 9.98 16.82 4.36
CA ARG A 75 11.27 16.95 5.05
C ARG A 75 11.22 17.98 6.18
N GLU A 76 10.05 18.54 6.48
CA GLU A 76 9.85 19.48 7.58
C GLU A 76 9.66 18.74 8.91
N PRO A 77 10.49 19.02 9.94
CA PRO A 77 10.27 18.50 11.28
C PRO A 77 8.89 18.86 11.81
N HIS A 78 8.26 17.94 12.55
CA HIS A 78 6.97 18.13 13.24
C HIS A 78 5.76 18.44 12.33
N ARG A 79 5.89 18.33 11.00
CA ARG A 79 4.76 18.52 10.09
C ARG A 79 3.79 17.33 10.16
N LEU A 80 2.49 17.62 10.31
CA LEU A 80 1.42 16.63 10.21
C LEU A 80 1.16 16.29 8.74
N LEU A 81 1.09 15.00 8.44
CA LEU A 81 0.81 14.46 7.11
C LEU A 81 -0.25 13.38 7.21
N ALA A 82 -1.07 13.29 6.18
CA ALA A 82 -2.01 12.20 5.97
C ALA A 82 -1.94 11.73 4.51
N SER A 83 -2.23 10.45 4.33
CA SER A 83 -2.54 9.83 3.04
C SER A 83 -3.69 8.85 3.25
N SER A 84 -4.62 8.78 2.30
CA SER A 84 -5.80 7.94 2.39
C SER A 84 -6.23 7.44 1.02
N ILE A 85 -6.81 6.25 0.99
CA ILE A 85 -7.49 5.65 -0.17
C ILE A 85 -8.91 5.29 0.27
N GLY A 86 -9.88 5.55 -0.60
CA GLY A 86 -11.26 5.10 -0.47
C GLY A 86 -11.69 4.30 -1.71
N VAL A 87 -12.80 3.57 -1.57
CA VAL A 87 -13.51 2.93 -2.68
C VAL A 87 -14.97 3.36 -2.62
N ALA A 88 -15.59 3.56 -3.79
CA ALA A 88 -17.00 3.92 -3.96
C ALA A 88 -17.80 2.71 -4.46
#